data_AF-A0A2R6DUH2-F1
#
_entry.id   AF-A0A2R6DUH2-F1
#
_cell.length_a   1.000
_cell.length_b   1.000
_cell.length_c   1.000
_cell.angle_alpha   90.00
_cell.angle_beta   90.00
_cell.angle_gamma   90.00
#
_symmetry.space_group_name_H-M   'P 1'
#
loop_
_entity.id
_entity.type
_entity.pdbx_description
1 polymer ?
#
loop_
_entity_poly.entity_id
_entity_poly.type
_entity_poly.pdbx_seq_one_letter_code
_entity_poly.pdbx_strand_id
1 'polypeptide(L)'
;MNDRPLSAVVEKPRAQAAIGSLRAEGVYDDDRSVYECGSGTVAIPVTAPPAETAVLEVIRDTGEPRLRTLADHLRERGWSDDELDRAPGSWAVIGSVVLVAVGDAPRPEEVGEALLAMHGEADTVLAREGIDGEHREPSVTVLAGEGDTETVHREHGTEYAMDLAEVMFSSGNKAERARMGEVVSEGERVADMFAGIGYFTLPMARAGAEVTAVERNPASFEYLVENVVRNGVQETVETYRADCRDVIAGGIEAVDGDGGDRD
;
A
#
# COMPACT_ATOMS: atom_id res chain seq x y z
N MET A 1 -26.74 -36.48 -1.57
CA MET A 1 -26.55 -36.61 -0.11
C MET A 1 -25.36 -35.74 0.25
N ASN A 2 -25.53 -34.84 1.22
CA ASN A 2 -24.60 -33.79 1.70
C ASN A 2 -23.16 -33.84 1.15
N ASP A 3 -22.93 -33.12 0.05
CA ASP A 3 -21.62 -32.86 -0.56
C ASP A 3 -20.95 -31.61 0.04
N ARG A 4 -21.32 -31.26 1.28
CA ARG A 4 -20.72 -30.14 1.98
C ARG A 4 -19.36 -30.59 2.53
N PRO A 5 -18.31 -29.76 2.35
CA PRO A 5 -16.97 -30.11 2.78
C PRO A 5 -16.88 -30.15 4.32
N LEU A 6 -15.80 -30.72 4.84
CA LEU A 6 -15.66 -31.05 6.26
C LEU A 6 -14.87 -29.97 7.00
N SER A 7 -15.17 -29.82 8.29
CA SER A 7 -14.37 -29.01 9.21
C SER A 7 -14.24 -29.72 10.57
N ALA A 8 -13.04 -29.71 11.12
CA ALA A 8 -12.72 -30.19 12.45
C ALA A 8 -12.91 -29.07 13.48
N VAL A 9 -13.77 -29.27 14.47
CA VAL A 9 -14.01 -28.31 15.54
C VAL A 9 -13.03 -28.54 16.68
N VAL A 10 -12.33 -27.49 17.09
CA VAL A 10 -11.38 -27.51 18.22
C VAL A 10 -11.56 -26.30 19.12
N GLU A 11 -11.07 -26.39 20.35
CA GLU A 11 -11.01 -25.23 21.25
C GLU A 11 -10.01 -24.20 20.70
N LYS A 12 -10.35 -22.90 20.77
CA LYS A 12 -9.50 -21.78 20.33
C LYS A 12 -8.04 -21.89 20.84
N PRO A 13 -7.78 -22.19 22.13
CA PRO A 13 -6.40 -22.32 22.63
C PRO A 13 -5.58 -23.44 21.98
N ARG A 14 -6.26 -24.43 21.36
CA ARG A 14 -5.62 -25.58 20.70
C ARG A 14 -5.54 -25.44 19.19
N ALA A 15 -6.11 -24.38 18.62
CA ALA A 15 -6.26 -24.20 17.18
C ALA A 15 -4.93 -24.36 16.43
N GLN A 16 -3.88 -23.64 16.85
CA GLN A 16 -2.59 -23.66 16.16
C GLN A 16 -1.91 -25.04 16.23
N ALA A 17 -1.99 -25.71 17.38
CA ALA A 17 -1.46 -27.06 17.53
C ALA A 17 -2.24 -28.06 16.67
N ALA A 18 -3.58 -27.96 16.65
CA ALA A 18 -4.43 -28.80 15.82
C ALA A 18 -4.17 -28.60 14.32
N ILE A 19 -3.99 -27.36 13.85
CA ILE A 19 -3.61 -27.07 12.45
C ILE A 19 -2.30 -27.79 12.10
N GLY A 20 -1.28 -27.71 12.97
CA GLY A 20 -0.01 -28.41 12.77
C GLY A 20 -0.18 -29.93 12.65
N SER A 21 -0.97 -30.55 13.55
CA SER A 21 -1.25 -31.99 13.51
C SER A 21 -2.06 -32.40 12.27
N LEU A 22 -3.11 -31.63 11.90
CA LEU A 22 -3.93 -31.91 10.72
C LEU A 22 -3.13 -31.81 9.41
N ARG A 23 -2.16 -30.87 9.34
CA ARG A 23 -1.21 -30.77 8.23
C ARG A 23 -0.27 -31.98 8.18
N ALA A 24 0.30 -32.38 9.31
CA ALA A 24 1.16 -33.56 9.40
C ALA A 24 0.43 -34.85 9.02
N GLU A 25 -0.87 -34.93 9.32
CA GLU A 25 -1.76 -36.02 8.96
C GLU A 25 -2.24 -35.96 7.49
N GLY A 26 -2.00 -34.85 6.79
CA GLY A 26 -2.36 -34.68 5.38
C GLY A 26 -3.86 -34.46 5.13
N VAL A 27 -4.64 -34.12 6.17
CA VAL A 27 -6.09 -33.90 6.07
C VAL A 27 -6.49 -32.43 6.17
N TYR A 28 -5.56 -31.53 6.43
CA TYR A 28 -5.81 -30.09 6.43
C TYR A 28 -6.18 -29.59 5.03
N ASP A 29 -7.21 -28.74 4.94
CA ASP A 29 -7.65 -28.12 3.69
C ASP A 29 -7.11 -26.68 3.60
N ASP A 30 -6.08 -26.49 2.75
CA ASP A 30 -5.42 -25.21 2.52
C ASP A 30 -6.25 -24.23 1.66
N ASP A 31 -7.39 -24.61 1.09
CA ASP A 31 -8.19 -23.74 0.23
C ASP A 31 -9.30 -22.98 0.97
N ARG A 32 -9.52 -23.30 2.26
CA ARG A 32 -10.59 -22.72 3.07
C ARG A 32 -10.07 -22.05 4.35
N SER A 33 -10.80 -21.06 4.82
CA SER A 33 -10.46 -20.27 6.01
C SER A 33 -10.87 -20.99 7.30
N VAL A 34 -10.02 -20.90 8.32
CA VAL A 34 -10.40 -21.22 9.70
C VAL A 34 -11.33 -20.13 10.20
N TYR A 35 -12.47 -20.52 10.77
CA TYR A 35 -13.48 -19.57 11.24
C TYR A 35 -13.98 -19.91 12.64
N GLU A 36 -14.49 -18.91 13.35
CA GLU A 36 -15.07 -19.10 14.67
C GLU A 36 -16.42 -19.82 14.56
N CYS A 37 -16.59 -20.91 15.30
CA CYS A 37 -17.81 -21.70 15.29
C CYS A 37 -18.25 -21.94 16.74
N GLY A 38 -19.07 -21.05 17.29
CA GLY A 38 -19.54 -21.12 18.68
C GLY A 38 -18.64 -20.40 19.69
N SER A 39 -18.98 -20.51 20.97
CA SER A 39 -18.26 -19.82 22.05
C SER A 39 -16.98 -20.56 22.44
N GLY A 40 -15.83 -20.03 22.04
CA GLY A 40 -14.52 -20.56 22.44
C GLY A 40 -13.96 -21.66 21.53
N THR A 41 -14.61 -21.93 20.40
CA THR A 41 -14.24 -22.97 19.44
C THR A 41 -14.02 -22.39 18.04
N VAL A 42 -13.21 -23.08 17.24
CA VAL A 42 -12.96 -22.77 15.83
C VAL A 42 -13.17 -24.02 14.99
N ALA A 43 -13.63 -23.82 13.77
CA ALA A 43 -13.73 -24.85 12.76
C ALA A 43 -12.53 -24.74 11.82
N ILE A 44 -11.75 -25.81 11.74
CA ILE A 44 -10.58 -25.93 10.87
C ILE A 44 -10.98 -26.76 9.65
N PRO A 45 -10.91 -26.23 8.42
CA PRO A 45 -11.21 -26.98 7.21
C PRO A 45 -10.34 -28.23 7.06
N VAL A 46 -10.99 -29.35 6.72
CA VAL A 46 -10.33 -30.63 6.46
C VAL A 46 -10.90 -31.30 5.21
N THR A 47 -10.06 -32.03 4.48
CA THR A 47 -10.42 -32.80 3.29
C THR A 47 -11.00 -34.17 3.64
N ALA A 48 -10.67 -34.70 4.82
CA ALA A 48 -11.19 -35.96 5.36
C ALA A 48 -11.32 -35.90 6.89
N PRO A 49 -12.13 -36.78 7.52
CA PRO A 49 -12.17 -36.89 8.98
C PRO A 49 -10.80 -37.28 9.55
N PRO A 50 -10.27 -36.56 10.55
CA PRO A 50 -9.00 -36.91 11.18
C PRO A 50 -9.07 -38.26 11.91
N ALA A 51 -8.06 -39.10 11.73
CA ALA A 51 -7.85 -40.38 12.38
C ALA A 51 -7.02 -40.25 13.68
N GLU A 52 -6.00 -39.38 13.69
CA GLU A 52 -5.09 -39.22 14.83
C GLU A 52 -5.31 -37.91 15.60
N THR A 53 -5.59 -36.82 14.90
CA THR A 53 -5.73 -35.52 15.53
C THR A 53 -7.01 -35.45 16.38
N ALA A 54 -6.87 -35.20 17.68
CA ALA A 54 -7.99 -35.06 18.59
C ALA A 54 -8.79 -33.78 18.33
N VAL A 55 -10.06 -33.95 17.94
CA VAL A 55 -11.03 -32.87 17.65
C VAL A 55 -12.28 -33.05 18.49
N LEU A 56 -13.03 -31.98 18.73
CA LEU A 56 -14.30 -32.03 19.49
C LEU A 56 -15.39 -32.69 18.65
N GLU A 57 -15.48 -32.30 17.38
CA GLU A 57 -16.49 -32.78 16.43
C GLU A 57 -15.97 -32.58 15.00
N VAL A 58 -16.45 -33.38 14.05
CA VAL A 58 -16.31 -33.12 12.63
C VAL A 58 -17.66 -32.70 12.07
N ILE A 59 -17.75 -31.45 11.62
CA ILE A 59 -18.97 -30.88 11.06
C ILE A 59 -18.89 -30.82 9.53
N ARG A 60 -20.05 -30.70 8.90
CA ARG A 60 -20.18 -30.42 7.46
C ARG A 60 -20.65 -28.99 7.26
N ASP A 61 -19.79 -28.18 6.68
CA ASP A 61 -20.07 -26.78 6.44
C ASP A 61 -19.37 -26.32 5.16
N THR A 62 -19.94 -25.31 4.51
CA THR A 62 -19.36 -24.74 3.29
C THR A 62 -18.00 -24.09 3.59
N GLY A 63 -17.87 -23.41 4.75
CA GLY A 63 -16.74 -22.54 5.04
C GLY A 63 -16.64 -21.37 4.08
N GLU A 64 -15.66 -20.50 4.31
CA GLU A 64 -15.27 -19.46 3.37
C GLU A 64 -13.98 -19.85 2.67
N PRO A 65 -13.82 -19.52 1.38
CA PRO A 65 -12.53 -19.68 0.70
C PRO A 65 -11.44 -18.91 1.45
N ARG A 66 -10.22 -19.45 1.44
CA ARG A 66 -9.06 -18.72 1.93
C ARG A 66 -8.65 -17.70 0.89
N LEU A 67 -8.40 -16.46 1.33
CA LEU A 67 -7.76 -15.46 0.47
C LEU A 67 -6.38 -15.97 0.06
N ARG A 68 -6.15 -16.05 -1.25
CA ARG A 68 -4.87 -16.53 -1.78
C ARG A 68 -3.77 -15.52 -1.51
N THR A 69 -2.69 -16.02 -0.96
CA THR A 69 -1.47 -15.27 -0.64
C THR A 69 -0.50 -15.32 -1.81
N LEU A 70 0.55 -14.49 -1.77
CA LEU A 70 1.65 -14.58 -2.73
C LEU A 70 2.25 -15.98 -2.74
N ALA A 71 2.45 -16.59 -1.57
CA ALA A 71 3.00 -17.94 -1.46
C ALA A 71 2.13 -18.99 -2.17
N ASP A 72 0.80 -18.84 -2.17
CA ASP A 72 -0.08 -19.79 -2.88
C ASP A 72 0.11 -19.69 -4.39
N HIS A 73 0.17 -18.48 -4.93
CA HIS A 73 0.40 -18.23 -6.35
C HIS A 73 1.79 -18.73 -6.80
N LEU A 74 2.80 -18.57 -5.95
CA LEU A 74 4.16 -19.05 -6.24
C LEU A 74 4.26 -20.58 -6.15
N ARG A 75 3.59 -21.22 -5.18
CA ARG A 75 3.51 -22.69 -5.11
C ARG A 75 2.91 -23.32 -6.37
N GLU A 76 1.86 -22.72 -6.92
CA GLU A 76 1.25 -23.18 -8.19
C GLU A 76 2.21 -23.10 -9.38
N ARG A 77 3.18 -22.19 -9.32
CA ARG A 77 4.29 -22.06 -10.28
C ARG A 77 5.47 -22.99 -9.95
N GLY A 78 5.29 -23.92 -9.02
CA GLY A 78 6.29 -24.91 -8.65
C GLY A 78 7.40 -24.38 -7.75
N TRP A 79 7.16 -23.31 -6.97
CA TRP A 79 8.10 -22.88 -5.93
C TRP A 79 8.17 -23.91 -4.79
N SER A 80 9.39 -24.28 -4.42
CA SER A 80 9.69 -25.06 -3.22
C SER A 80 9.62 -24.20 -1.96
N ASP A 81 9.51 -24.84 -0.79
CA ASP A 81 9.45 -24.13 0.49
C ASP A 81 10.69 -23.24 0.72
N ASP A 82 11.89 -23.71 0.36
CA ASP A 82 13.14 -22.94 0.44
C ASP A 82 13.15 -21.69 -0.47
N GLU A 83 12.39 -21.69 -1.57
CA GLU A 83 12.22 -20.53 -2.44
C GLU A 83 11.17 -19.56 -1.87
N LEU A 84 10.09 -20.09 -1.30
CA LEU A 84 9.04 -19.28 -0.67
C LEU A 84 9.57 -18.53 0.55
N ASP A 85 10.47 -19.12 1.32
CA ASP A 85 11.14 -18.47 2.45
C ASP A 85 11.98 -17.25 2.02
N ARG A 86 12.36 -17.17 0.74
CA ARG A 86 13.08 -16.05 0.13
C ARG A 86 12.17 -15.09 -0.66
N ALA A 87 10.87 -15.40 -0.78
CA ALA A 87 9.91 -14.53 -1.43
C ALA A 87 9.66 -13.28 -0.57
N PRO A 88 9.30 -12.13 -1.17
CA PRO A 88 9.03 -10.92 -0.42
C PRO A 88 7.79 -11.06 0.47
N GLY A 89 7.91 -10.64 1.73
CA GLY A 89 6.81 -10.68 2.70
C GLY A 89 5.85 -9.48 2.64
N SER A 90 6.22 -8.41 1.92
CA SER A 90 5.43 -7.18 1.83
C SER A 90 5.73 -6.39 0.57
N TRP A 91 4.74 -5.62 0.12
CA TRP A 91 4.82 -4.70 -1.02
C TRP A 91 3.85 -3.53 -0.79
N ALA A 92 3.99 -2.47 -1.58
CA ALA A 92 3.09 -1.32 -1.57
C ALA A 92 2.26 -1.29 -2.86
N VAL A 93 0.95 -1.12 -2.74
CA VAL A 93 0.06 -0.86 -3.89
C VAL A 93 -0.18 0.64 -3.95
N ILE A 94 0.26 1.28 -5.03
CA ILE A 94 0.27 2.72 -5.23
C ILE A 94 -0.47 3.00 -6.53
N GLY A 95 -1.76 3.30 -6.44
CA GLY A 95 -2.58 3.48 -7.64
C GLY A 95 -2.64 2.18 -8.43
N SER A 96 -2.26 2.25 -9.69
CA SER A 96 -2.14 1.12 -10.62
C SER A 96 -0.79 0.39 -10.56
N VAL A 97 0.14 0.79 -9.69
CA VAL A 97 1.49 0.21 -9.62
C VAL A 97 1.71 -0.51 -8.30
N VAL A 98 2.27 -1.72 -8.35
CA VAL A 98 2.78 -2.43 -7.15
C VAL A 98 4.28 -2.25 -7.05
N LEU A 99 4.77 -1.74 -5.93
CA LEU A 99 6.20 -1.60 -5.65
C LEU A 99 6.63 -2.64 -4.61
N VAL A 100 7.61 -3.48 -4.95
CA VAL A 100 8.07 -4.59 -4.11
C VAL A 100 9.59 -4.61 -3.99
N ALA A 101 10.11 -4.84 -2.78
CA ALA A 101 11.53 -5.16 -2.59
C ALA A 101 11.70 -6.68 -2.73
N VAL A 102 12.25 -7.15 -3.85
CA VAL A 102 12.30 -8.59 -4.18
C VAL A 102 13.31 -9.38 -3.36
N GLY A 103 14.32 -8.72 -2.77
CA GLY A 103 15.35 -9.38 -1.97
C GLY A 103 16.08 -10.48 -2.74
N ASP A 104 16.19 -11.66 -2.13
CA ASP A 104 16.91 -12.83 -2.67
C ASP A 104 15.99 -13.83 -3.40
N ALA A 105 14.81 -13.37 -3.83
CA ALA A 105 13.87 -14.19 -4.58
C ALA A 105 14.54 -14.71 -5.87
N PRO A 106 14.55 -16.04 -6.13
CA PRO A 106 15.31 -16.63 -7.22
C PRO A 106 14.71 -16.35 -8.60
N ARG A 107 13.41 -16.04 -8.66
CA ARG A 107 12.63 -15.82 -9.88
C ARG A 107 11.75 -14.56 -9.72
N PRO A 108 12.35 -13.35 -9.70
CA PRO A 108 11.64 -12.10 -9.43
C PRO A 108 10.49 -11.79 -10.40
N GLU A 109 10.59 -12.23 -11.65
CA GLU A 109 9.56 -12.04 -12.67
C GLU A 109 8.27 -12.80 -12.30
N GLU A 110 8.39 -14.04 -11.81
CA GLU A 110 7.24 -14.82 -11.34
C GLU A 110 6.59 -14.21 -10.10
N VAL A 111 7.38 -13.51 -9.26
CA VAL A 111 6.84 -12.70 -8.14
C VAL A 111 6.02 -11.54 -8.70
N GLY A 112 6.52 -10.85 -9.72
CA GLY A 112 5.78 -9.79 -10.41
C GLY A 112 4.45 -10.27 -10.98
N GLU A 113 4.45 -11.36 -11.74
CA GLU A 113 3.22 -11.94 -12.32
C GLU A 113 2.22 -12.37 -11.25
N ALA A 114 2.70 -12.95 -10.15
CA ALA A 114 1.84 -13.33 -9.04
C ALA A 114 1.22 -12.11 -8.35
N LEU A 115 1.99 -11.03 -8.17
CA LEU A 115 1.48 -9.78 -7.60
C LEU A 115 0.45 -9.10 -8.52
N LEU A 116 0.65 -9.08 -9.84
CA LEU A 116 -0.38 -8.58 -10.78
C LEU A 116 -1.67 -9.39 -10.69
N ALA A 117 -1.56 -10.72 -10.66
CA ALA A 117 -2.73 -11.59 -10.55
C ALA A 117 -3.49 -11.37 -9.23
N MET A 118 -2.79 -11.02 -8.16
CA MET A 118 -3.39 -10.72 -6.86
C MET A 118 -4.04 -9.33 -6.80
N HIS A 119 -3.44 -8.33 -7.45
CA HIS A 119 -3.87 -6.93 -7.41
C HIS A 119 -4.43 -6.52 -8.77
N GLY A 120 -5.65 -6.95 -9.08
CA GLY A 120 -6.25 -6.76 -10.42
C GLY A 120 -6.54 -5.30 -10.83
N GLU A 121 -6.36 -4.33 -9.94
CA GLU A 121 -6.37 -2.90 -10.27
C GLU A 121 -5.00 -2.38 -10.71
N ALA A 122 -3.93 -3.13 -10.44
CA ALA A 122 -2.59 -2.81 -10.87
C ALA A 122 -2.29 -3.37 -12.26
N ASP A 123 -1.57 -2.58 -13.06
CA ASP A 123 -1.13 -2.91 -14.42
C ASP A 123 0.40 -3.06 -14.54
N THR A 124 1.15 -2.61 -13.52
CA THR A 124 2.61 -2.69 -13.46
C THR A 124 3.12 -3.13 -12.08
N VAL A 125 4.16 -3.96 -12.05
CA VAL A 125 4.91 -4.30 -10.82
C VAL A 125 6.37 -3.90 -10.98
N LEU A 126 6.85 -3.10 -10.04
CA LEU A 126 8.21 -2.59 -9.97
C LEU A 126 9.00 -3.25 -8.83
N ALA A 127 10.20 -3.74 -9.17
CA ALA A 127 11.22 -4.03 -8.18
C ALA A 127 11.83 -2.73 -7.68
N ARG A 128 11.88 -2.55 -6.36
CA ARG A 128 12.63 -1.48 -5.70
C ARG A 128 14.05 -1.95 -5.41
N GLU A 129 15.04 -1.27 -6.00
CA GLU A 129 16.45 -1.64 -5.86
C GLU A 129 17.20 -0.74 -4.87
N GLY A 130 16.85 0.55 -4.82
CA GLY A 130 17.55 1.51 -3.98
C GLY A 130 17.07 2.94 -4.15
N ILE A 131 17.72 3.85 -3.44
CA ILE A 131 17.54 5.30 -3.54
C ILE A 131 18.95 5.90 -3.48
N ASP A 132 19.28 6.78 -4.43
CA ASP A 132 20.58 7.47 -4.47
C ASP A 132 20.43 8.95 -4.87
N GLY A 133 21.54 9.68 -4.89
CA GLY A 133 21.60 11.04 -5.40
C GLY A 133 21.13 12.11 -4.42
N GLU A 134 21.39 13.37 -4.78
CA GLU A 134 21.04 14.54 -3.96
C GLU A 134 19.52 14.71 -3.83
N HIS A 135 18.76 14.24 -4.83
CA HIS A 135 17.30 14.32 -4.89
C HIS A 135 16.59 13.04 -4.42
N ARG A 136 17.33 12.04 -3.92
CA ARG A 136 16.77 10.73 -3.53
C ARG A 136 15.99 10.06 -4.66
N GLU A 137 16.63 9.96 -5.81
CA GLU A 137 16.07 9.33 -7.01
C GLU A 137 15.92 7.81 -6.78
N PRO A 138 14.75 7.24 -7.05
CA PRO A 138 14.53 5.80 -6.89
C PRO A 138 15.20 5.02 -8.04
N SER A 139 15.73 3.83 -7.72
CA SER A 139 16.11 2.83 -8.73
C SER A 139 15.06 1.74 -8.76
N VAL A 140 14.41 1.56 -9.91
CA VAL A 140 13.36 0.58 -10.12
C VAL A 140 13.51 -0.16 -11.44
N THR A 141 13.04 -1.41 -11.46
CA THR A 141 12.99 -2.25 -12.66
C THR A 141 11.59 -2.86 -12.79
N VAL A 142 11.02 -2.89 -13.99
CA VAL A 142 9.73 -3.55 -14.24
C VAL A 142 9.90 -5.06 -14.14
N LEU A 143 9.15 -5.70 -13.24
CA LEU A 143 9.11 -7.16 -13.08
C LEU A 143 8.02 -7.80 -13.93
N ALA A 144 6.87 -7.14 -14.02
CA ALA A 144 5.72 -7.63 -14.76
C ALA A 144 4.79 -6.46 -15.10
N GLY A 145 3.96 -6.66 -16.13
CA GLY A 145 2.96 -5.69 -16.57
C GLY A 145 3.36 -4.96 -17.84
N GLU A 146 2.38 -4.34 -18.47
CA GLU A 146 2.53 -3.54 -19.69
C GLU A 146 2.16 -2.06 -19.46
N GLY A 147 1.83 -1.70 -18.21
CA GLY A 147 1.47 -0.34 -17.83
C GLY A 147 2.69 0.58 -17.67
N ASP A 148 2.40 1.82 -17.24
CA ASP A 148 3.41 2.84 -17.00
C ASP A 148 3.97 2.74 -15.55
N THR A 149 5.06 3.45 -15.28
CA THR A 149 5.55 3.73 -13.93
C THR A 149 4.88 4.96 -13.31
N GLU A 150 4.23 5.78 -14.14
CA GLU A 150 3.31 6.84 -13.73
C GLU A 150 1.98 6.30 -13.21
N THR A 151 1.51 6.86 -12.10
CA THR A 151 0.26 6.46 -11.48
C THR A 151 -0.37 7.55 -10.62
N VAL A 152 -1.61 7.32 -10.19
CA VAL A 152 -2.35 8.22 -9.30
C VAL A 152 -2.74 7.48 -8.03
N HIS A 153 -2.11 7.83 -6.92
CA HIS A 153 -2.45 7.31 -5.61
C HIS A 153 -3.52 8.15 -4.93
N ARG A 154 -4.54 7.51 -4.36
CA ARG A 154 -5.60 8.18 -3.60
C ARG A 154 -5.51 7.85 -2.13
N GLU A 155 -5.38 8.86 -1.30
CA GLU A 155 -5.25 8.71 0.15
C GLU A 155 -6.01 9.84 0.87
N HIS A 156 -6.96 9.49 1.75
CA HIS A 156 -7.74 10.46 2.55
C HIS A 156 -8.42 11.56 1.70
N GLY A 157 -8.86 11.20 0.49
CA GLY A 157 -9.50 12.12 -0.46
C GLY A 157 -8.53 13.04 -1.20
N THR A 158 -7.23 12.87 -0.99
CA THR A 158 -6.16 13.57 -1.73
C THR A 158 -5.64 12.66 -2.83
N GLU A 159 -5.45 13.21 -4.02
CA GLU A 159 -4.88 12.53 -5.18
C GLU A 159 -3.41 12.92 -5.35
N TYR A 160 -2.54 11.94 -5.58
CA TYR A 160 -1.12 12.13 -5.81
C TYR A 160 -0.74 11.42 -7.12
N ALA A 161 -0.62 12.18 -8.20
CA ALA A 161 0.06 11.76 -9.41
C ALA A 161 1.59 11.79 -9.20
N MET A 162 2.26 10.77 -9.73
CA MET A 162 3.70 10.61 -9.66
C MET A 162 4.16 9.55 -10.66
N ASP A 163 5.43 9.64 -11.08
CA ASP A 163 6.17 8.52 -11.63
C ASP A 163 7.07 7.89 -10.57
N LEU A 164 6.86 6.61 -10.28
CA LEU A 164 7.63 5.86 -9.28
C LEU A 164 9.07 5.54 -9.71
N ALA A 165 9.40 5.74 -11.00
CA ALA A 165 10.77 5.69 -11.52
C ALA A 165 11.51 7.03 -11.37
N GLU A 166 10.80 8.14 -11.19
CA GLU A 166 11.41 9.48 -11.08
C GLU A 166 11.33 10.06 -9.66
N VAL A 167 10.28 9.72 -8.91
CA VAL A 167 9.97 10.33 -7.62
C VAL A 167 9.84 9.29 -6.52
N MET A 168 10.48 9.55 -5.39
CA MET A 168 10.35 8.70 -4.20
C MET A 168 9.02 8.94 -3.50
N PHE A 169 8.18 7.89 -3.40
CA PHE A 169 6.96 7.88 -2.60
C PHE A 169 7.10 6.99 -1.35
N SER A 170 6.93 7.57 -0.16
CA SER A 170 6.96 6.81 1.10
C SER A 170 5.55 6.45 1.57
N SER A 171 5.15 5.19 1.39
CA SER A 171 3.86 4.68 1.90
C SER A 171 3.75 4.74 3.42
N GLY A 172 4.88 4.68 4.15
CA GLY A 172 4.92 4.71 5.61
C GLY A 172 4.47 6.04 6.25
N ASN A 173 4.46 7.14 5.49
CA ASN A 173 4.08 8.46 6.00
C ASN A 173 2.57 8.76 5.91
N LYS A 174 1.75 7.76 5.58
CA LYS A 174 0.30 7.92 5.41
C LYS A 174 -0.41 8.62 6.56
N ALA A 175 -0.16 8.17 7.80
CA ALA A 175 -0.77 8.77 8.98
C ALA A 175 -0.34 10.23 9.18
N GLU A 176 0.94 10.54 8.87
CA GLU A 176 1.45 11.90 9.01
C GLU A 176 0.90 12.83 7.94
N ARG A 177 0.77 12.37 6.69
CA ARG A 177 0.11 13.14 5.62
C ARG A 177 -1.33 13.48 5.98
N ALA A 178 -2.08 12.50 6.49
CA ALA A 178 -3.45 12.73 6.95
C ALA A 178 -3.48 13.78 8.09
N ARG A 179 -2.61 13.61 9.08
CA ARG A 179 -2.49 14.51 10.24
C ARG A 179 -2.23 15.95 9.82
N MET A 180 -1.46 16.21 8.76
CA MET A 180 -1.18 17.59 8.33
C MET A 180 -2.46 18.38 8.00
N GLY A 181 -3.49 17.73 7.46
CA GLY A 181 -4.80 18.38 7.27
C GLY A 181 -5.58 18.62 8.57
N GLU A 182 -5.24 17.95 9.67
CA GLU A 182 -5.92 18.08 10.97
C GLU A 182 -5.29 19.14 11.88
N VAL A 183 -4.01 19.46 11.67
CA VAL A 183 -3.26 20.37 12.54
C VAL A 183 -3.34 21.83 12.12
N VAL A 184 -3.73 22.10 10.86
CA VAL A 184 -3.86 23.46 10.32
C VAL A 184 -5.27 24.02 10.56
N SER A 185 -5.36 25.34 10.58
CA SER A 185 -6.63 26.08 10.59
C SER A 185 -6.94 26.70 9.22
N GLU A 186 -8.22 26.95 8.95
CA GLU A 186 -8.65 27.70 7.78
C GLU A 186 -8.01 29.10 7.75
N GLY A 187 -7.43 29.48 6.61
CA GLY A 187 -6.68 30.73 6.42
C GLY A 187 -5.30 30.76 7.07
N GLU A 188 -4.83 29.66 7.67
CA GLU A 188 -3.47 29.59 8.21
C GLU A 188 -2.44 29.63 7.08
N ARG A 189 -1.43 30.49 7.21
CA ARG A 189 -0.33 30.58 6.24
C ARG A 189 0.78 29.62 6.61
N VAL A 190 1.10 28.68 5.72
CA VAL A 190 2.08 27.62 5.94
C VAL A 190 3.18 27.68 4.88
N ALA A 191 4.42 27.51 5.30
CA ALA A 191 5.55 27.33 4.38
C ALA A 191 6.01 25.87 4.38
N ASP A 192 5.77 25.16 3.28
CA ASP A 192 6.28 23.81 3.05
C ASP A 192 7.61 23.89 2.26
N MET A 193 8.72 23.81 2.98
CA MET A 193 10.07 24.04 2.41
C MET A 193 10.59 22.88 1.56
N PHE A 194 9.94 21.71 1.61
CA PHE A 194 10.36 20.47 0.94
C PHE A 194 9.12 19.72 0.46
N ALA A 195 8.34 20.38 -0.39
CA ALA A 195 6.98 19.96 -0.70
C ALA A 195 6.91 18.60 -1.43
N GLY A 196 7.98 18.18 -2.11
CA GLY A 196 7.97 17.02 -2.99
C GLY A 196 6.87 17.19 -4.04
N ILE A 197 6.01 16.19 -4.18
CA ILE A 197 4.81 16.24 -5.04
C ILE A 197 3.57 16.80 -4.33
N GLY A 198 3.75 17.39 -3.15
CA GLY A 198 2.69 17.97 -2.33
C GLY A 198 2.26 17.09 -1.15
N TYR A 199 3.17 16.29 -0.58
CA TYR A 199 2.84 15.30 0.47
C TYR A 199 2.05 15.89 1.64
N PHE A 200 2.53 17.01 2.16
CA PHE A 200 1.92 17.73 3.27
C PHE A 200 1.16 18.98 2.79
N THR A 201 1.67 19.64 1.75
CA THR A 201 0.99 20.75 1.08
C THR A 201 -0.48 20.46 0.76
N LEU A 202 -0.79 19.33 0.09
CA LEU A 202 -2.15 19.08 -0.40
C LEU A 202 -3.16 18.81 0.73
N PRO A 203 -2.88 17.97 1.74
CA PRO A 203 -3.76 17.83 2.89
C PRO A 203 -4.02 19.16 3.63
N MET A 204 -2.98 19.98 3.83
CA MET A 204 -3.12 21.28 4.51
C MET A 204 -3.98 22.25 3.70
N ALA A 205 -3.71 22.37 2.40
CA ALA A 205 -4.45 23.26 1.51
C ALA A 205 -5.93 22.84 1.39
N ARG A 206 -6.21 21.53 1.32
CA ARG A 206 -7.59 21.00 1.32
C ARG A 206 -8.33 21.27 2.63
N ALA A 207 -7.62 21.46 3.74
CA ALA A 207 -8.19 21.86 5.02
C ALA A 207 -8.41 23.39 5.14
N GLY A 208 -8.06 24.15 4.10
CA GLY A 208 -8.30 25.60 4.00
C GLY A 208 -7.08 26.47 4.34
N ALA A 209 -5.90 25.88 4.53
CA ALA A 209 -4.66 26.66 4.71
C ALA A 209 -4.19 27.28 3.39
N GLU A 210 -3.50 28.42 3.49
CA GLU A 210 -2.76 29.05 2.40
C GLU A 210 -1.31 28.57 2.46
N VAL A 211 -0.85 27.80 1.46
CA VAL A 211 0.43 27.11 1.51
C VAL A 211 1.40 27.65 0.45
N THR A 212 2.55 28.14 0.90
CA THR A 212 3.72 28.35 0.04
C THR A 212 4.52 27.05 -0.02
N ALA A 213 4.50 26.37 -1.16
CA ALA A 213 5.16 25.08 -1.38
C ALA A 213 6.44 25.25 -2.21
N VAL A 214 7.58 24.92 -1.62
CA VAL A 214 8.90 25.00 -2.28
C VAL A 214 9.42 23.60 -2.54
N GLU A 215 9.81 23.35 -3.79
CA GLU A 215 10.45 22.09 -4.19
C GLU A 215 11.61 22.38 -5.14
N ARG A 216 12.75 21.70 -4.94
CA ARG A 216 13.96 21.91 -5.73
C ARG A 216 14.06 20.93 -6.90
N ASN A 217 13.63 19.69 -6.71
CA ASN A 217 13.68 18.64 -7.72
C ASN A 217 12.68 18.95 -8.85
N PRO A 218 13.12 19.06 -10.12
CA PRO A 218 12.24 19.40 -11.23
C PRO A 218 11.08 18.42 -11.45
N ALA A 219 11.34 17.10 -11.42
CA ALA A 219 10.31 16.08 -11.63
C ALA A 219 9.24 16.13 -10.53
N SER A 220 9.67 16.24 -9.27
CA SER A 220 8.76 16.40 -8.12
C SER A 220 7.94 17.68 -8.21
N PHE A 221 8.55 18.78 -8.67
CA PHE A 221 7.86 20.05 -8.86
C PHE A 221 6.79 19.99 -9.97
N GLU A 222 7.06 19.28 -11.07
CA GLU A 222 6.07 19.09 -12.14
C GLU A 222 4.83 18.37 -11.60
N TYR A 223 5.01 17.27 -10.85
CA TYR A 223 3.91 16.58 -10.17
C TYR A 223 3.27 17.40 -9.06
N LEU A 224 4.01 18.26 -8.34
CA LEU A 224 3.43 19.17 -7.35
C LEU A 224 2.40 20.09 -8.00
N VAL A 225 2.77 20.75 -9.11
CA VAL A 225 1.87 21.65 -9.84
C VAL A 225 0.65 20.89 -10.36
N GLU A 226 0.87 19.71 -10.92
CA GLU A 226 -0.22 18.85 -11.38
C GLU A 226 -1.16 18.45 -10.23
N ASN A 227 -0.60 18.04 -9.09
CA ASN A 227 -1.37 17.60 -7.94
C ASN A 227 -2.15 18.73 -7.28
N VAL A 228 -1.62 19.95 -7.27
CA VAL A 228 -2.35 21.14 -6.82
C VAL A 228 -3.64 21.32 -7.63
N VAL A 229 -3.56 21.17 -8.95
CA VAL A 229 -4.73 21.24 -9.85
C VAL A 229 -5.67 20.06 -9.64
N ARG A 230 -5.15 18.83 -9.57
CA ARG A 230 -5.96 17.61 -9.37
C ARG A 230 -6.79 17.66 -8.09
N ASN A 231 -6.24 18.27 -7.04
CA ASN A 231 -6.94 18.42 -5.76
C ASN A 231 -7.79 19.69 -5.65
N GLY A 232 -7.81 20.54 -6.69
CA GLY A 232 -8.62 21.75 -6.72
C GLY A 232 -8.17 22.83 -5.74
N VAL A 233 -6.89 22.87 -5.38
CA VAL A 233 -6.32 23.79 -4.37
C VAL A 233 -5.41 24.86 -4.99
N GLN A 234 -5.51 25.10 -6.30
CA GLN A 234 -4.68 26.09 -7.00
C GLN A 234 -4.86 27.54 -6.52
N GLU A 235 -5.96 27.87 -5.85
CA GLU A 235 -6.20 29.21 -5.30
C GLU A 235 -5.55 29.41 -3.92
N THR A 236 -5.20 28.32 -3.22
CA THR A 236 -4.64 28.36 -1.87
C THR A 236 -3.21 27.83 -1.79
N VAL A 237 -2.61 27.42 -2.92
CA VAL A 237 -1.23 26.92 -2.98
C VAL A 237 -0.41 27.71 -3.98
N GLU A 238 0.66 28.33 -3.49
CA GLU A 238 1.69 28.95 -4.32
C GLU A 238 2.91 28.04 -4.41
N THR A 239 3.28 27.62 -5.63
CA THR A 239 4.38 26.68 -5.85
C THR A 239 5.64 27.37 -6.36
N TYR A 240 6.80 27.09 -5.76
CA TYR A 240 8.10 27.63 -6.16
C TYR A 240 9.11 26.51 -6.46
N ARG A 241 9.66 26.52 -7.67
CA ARG A 241 10.77 25.64 -8.05
C ARG A 241 12.10 26.29 -7.68
N ALA A 242 12.56 26.09 -6.44
CA ALA A 242 13.73 26.78 -5.90
C ALA A 242 14.39 26.01 -4.76
N ASP A 243 15.58 26.45 -4.36
CA ASP A 243 16.10 26.12 -3.03
C ASP A 243 15.32 26.92 -1.98
N CYS A 244 14.86 26.26 -0.92
CA CYS A 244 14.07 26.91 0.12
C CYS A 244 14.81 28.07 0.80
N ARG A 245 16.15 28.04 0.84
CA ARG A 245 16.96 29.13 1.39
C ARG A 245 16.80 30.42 0.59
N ASP A 246 16.66 30.32 -0.73
CA ASP A 246 16.51 31.46 -1.61
C ASP A 246 15.12 32.10 -1.48
N VAL A 247 14.09 31.27 -1.28
CA VAL A 247 12.70 31.73 -1.06
C VAL A 247 12.55 32.40 0.30
N ILE A 248 13.10 31.81 1.36
CA ILE A 248 13.00 32.36 2.72
C ILE A 248 13.81 33.65 2.86
N ALA A 249 14.98 33.73 2.23
CA ALA A 249 15.80 34.94 2.26
C ALA A 249 15.17 36.13 1.51
N GLY A 250 14.31 35.86 0.52
CA GLY A 250 13.55 36.88 -0.20
C GLY A 250 12.37 37.46 0.59
N GLY A 251 11.97 36.81 1.70
CA GLY A 251 10.76 37.13 2.45
C GLY A 251 9.52 36.52 1.79
N ILE A 252 8.77 35.72 2.55
CA ILE A 252 7.40 35.34 2.16
C ILE A 252 6.54 36.55 2.55
N GLU A 253 6.29 37.44 1.60
CA GLU A 253 5.39 38.57 1.85
C GLU A 253 3.99 38.03 2.12
N ALA A 254 3.44 38.36 3.28
CA ALA A 254 2.04 38.06 3.56
C ALA A 254 1.20 38.80 2.52
N VAL A 255 0.44 38.08 1.71
CA VAL A 255 -0.61 38.68 0.90
C VAL A 255 -1.69 39.12 1.89
N ASP A 256 -1.59 40.36 2.35
CA ASP A 256 -2.66 40.98 3.14
C ASP A 256 -3.88 41.07 2.22
N GLY A 257 -4.92 40.30 2.53
CA GLY A 257 -6.19 40.34 1.82
C GLY A 257 -6.72 41.77 1.80
N ASP A 258 -6.64 42.40 0.62
CA ASP A 258 -7.24 43.69 0.36
C ASP A 258 -8.76 43.50 0.44
N GLY A 259 -9.30 43.78 1.62
CA GLY A 259 -10.72 43.95 1.86
C GLY A 259 -11.21 45.10 1.00
N GLY A 260 -11.64 44.77 -0.21
CA GLY A 260 -12.25 45.69 -1.14
C GLY A 260 -13.56 46.24 -0.56
N ASP A 261 -13.47 47.36 0.13
CA ASP A 261 -14.55 48.36 0.11
C ASP A 261 -14.55 48.97 -1.31
N ARG A 262 -15.51 48.53 -2.12
CA ARG A 262 -15.97 49.28 -3.29
C ARG A 262 -17.44 49.61 -3.08
N ASP A 263 -17.64 50.88 -2.72
CA ASP A 263 -18.80 51.77 -2.88
C ASP A 263 -20.24 51.19 -2.84
#